data_AF-A0A1V6EC91-F1
#
_entry.id   AF-A0A1V6EC91-F1
#
_cell.length_a   1.000
_cell.length_b   1.000
_cell.length_c   1.000
_cell.angle_alpha   90.00
_cell.angle_beta   90.00
_cell.angle_gamma   90.00
#
_symmetry.space_group_name_H-M   'P 1'
#
loop_
_entity.id
_entity.type
_entity.pdbx_description
1 polymer ?
#
loop_
_entity_poly.entity_id
_entity_poly.type
_entity_poly.pdbx_seq_one_letter_code
_entity_poly.pdbx_strand_id
1 'polypeptide(L)'
;MPTVSIPYEEDLLVLSGKSPEALEKEFRFLLAVKLFELHRLSLGKAASFCAMDKVHFMFELGKLQVPVINLDNDQVADEMRDVIETN
;
A
#
# COMPACT_ATOMS: atom_id res chain seq x y z
N MET A 1 18.24 -13.15 -8.24
CA MET A 1 17.35 -11.97 -8.14
C MET A 1 18.18 -10.82 -7.61
N PRO A 2 18.03 -9.59 -8.11
CA PRO A 2 18.71 -8.43 -7.54
C PRO A 2 18.20 -8.16 -6.11
N THR A 3 19.09 -7.72 -5.22
CA THR A 3 18.80 -7.47 -3.80
C THR A 3 19.10 -6.00 -3.47
N VAL A 4 18.20 -5.38 -2.73
CA VAL A 4 18.41 -4.06 -2.12
C VAL A 4 18.71 -4.27 -0.64
N SER A 5 19.79 -3.67 -0.14
CA SER A 5 20.15 -3.67 1.28
C SER A 5 20.08 -2.24 1.80
N ILE A 6 19.37 -2.05 2.91
CA ILE A 6 19.20 -0.75 3.56
C ILE A 6 19.77 -0.91 4.98
N PRO A 7 20.94 -0.32 5.28
CA PRO A 7 21.43 -0.30 6.65
C PRO A 7 20.52 0.60 7.50
N TYR A 8 20.26 0.18 8.73
CA TYR A 8 19.53 0.94 9.73
C TYR A 8 20.17 0.74 11.09
N GLU A 9 20.06 1.76 11.95
CA GLU A 9 20.61 1.73 13.31
C GLU A 9 19.83 0.75 14.20
N GLU A 10 20.53 0.08 15.13
CA GLU A 10 19.90 -0.86 16.07
C GLU A 10 18.85 -0.18 16.95
N ASP A 11 19.03 1.10 17.27
CA ASP A 11 18.07 1.91 18.03
C ASP A 11 16.68 1.91 17.38
N LEU A 12 16.58 1.73 16.07
CA LEU A 12 15.29 1.65 15.38
C LEU A 12 14.51 0.38 15.72
N LEU A 13 15.20 -0.73 16.01
CA LEU A 13 14.57 -1.95 16.52
C LEU A 13 13.98 -1.70 17.91
N VAL A 14 14.74 -1.01 18.77
CA VAL A 14 14.31 -0.64 20.12
C VAL A 14 13.09 0.29 20.07
N LEU A 15 13.15 1.35 19.25
CA LEU A 15 12.07 2.32 19.10
C LEU A 15 10.80 1.72 18.49
N SER A 16 10.95 0.81 17.53
CA SER A 16 9.80 0.14 16.89
C SER A 16 9.19 -0.96 17.75
N GLY A 17 9.94 -1.53 18.69
CA GLY A 17 9.54 -2.70 19.47
C GLY A 17 9.36 -3.97 18.62
N LYS A 18 9.95 -4.01 17.42
CA LYS A 18 9.80 -5.08 16.43
C LYS A 18 11.05 -5.95 16.36
N SER A 19 10.87 -7.20 15.95
CA SER A 19 12.01 -8.01 15.52
C SER A 19 12.59 -7.45 14.20
N PRO A 20 13.86 -7.73 13.89
CA PRO A 20 14.47 -7.33 12.61
C PRO A 20 13.62 -7.75 11.41
N GLU A 21 13.09 -8.97 11.40
CA GLU A 21 12.28 -9.50 10.30
C GLU A 21 10.95 -8.76 10.16
N ALA A 22 10.34 -8.35 11.29
CA ALA A 22 9.10 -7.59 11.28
C ALA A 22 9.33 -6.16 10.77
N LEU A 23 10.45 -5.53 11.15
CA LEU A 23 10.83 -4.20 10.67
C LEU A 23 11.17 -4.23 9.17
N GLU A 24 11.92 -5.24 8.72
CA GLU A 24 12.24 -5.40 7.29
C GLU A 24 11.00 -5.66 6.42
N LYS A 25 10.02 -6.41 6.94
CA LYS A 25 8.72 -6.58 6.26
C LYS A 25 7.99 -5.26 6.15
N GLU A 26 8.00 -4.44 7.20
CA GLU A 26 7.43 -3.10 7.17
C GLU A 26 8.14 -2.19 6.16
N PHE A 27 9.47 -2.18 6.12
CA PHE A 27 10.20 -1.40 5.10
C PHE A 27 9.85 -1.82 3.69
N ARG A 28 9.77 -3.13 3.43
CA ARG A 28 9.36 -3.65 2.12
C ARG A 28 7.96 -3.20 1.76
N PHE A 29 7.04 -3.23 2.74
CA PHE A 29 5.68 -2.73 2.56
C PHE A 29 5.66 -1.24 2.24
N LEU A 30 6.28 -0.40 3.08
CA LEU A 30 6.35 1.04 2.88
C LEU A 30 6.99 1.43 1.53
N LEU A 31 8.02 0.70 1.11
CA LEU A 31 8.64 0.90 -0.21
C LEU A 31 7.66 0.56 -1.35
N ALA A 32 6.93 -0.56 -1.25
CA ALA A 32 5.92 -0.91 -2.24
C ALA A 32 4.79 0.12 -2.31
N VAL A 33 4.33 0.61 -1.16
CA VAL A 33 3.34 1.70 -1.06
C VAL A 33 3.86 2.94 -1.76
N LYS A 34 5.07 3.41 -1.43
CA LYS A 34 5.64 4.60 -2.06
C LYS A 34 5.83 4.44 -3.57
N LEU A 35 6.27 3.28 -4.03
CA LEU A 35 6.42 3.01 -5.46
C LEU A 35 5.06 2.91 -6.18
N PHE A 36 4.01 2.45 -5.50
CA PHE A 36 2.64 2.46 -6.02
C PHE A 36 2.09 3.89 -6.13
N GLU A 37 2.24 4.70 -5.08
CA GLU A 37 1.83 6.12 -5.08
C GLU A 37 2.55 6.93 -6.17
N LEU A 38 3.82 6.63 -6.44
CA LEU A 38 4.60 7.24 -7.53
C LEU A 38 4.29 6.67 -8.93
N HIS A 39 3.26 5.82 -9.05
CA HIS A 39 2.89 5.09 -10.27
C HIS A 39 4.04 4.31 -10.92
N ARG A 40 5.04 3.88 -10.12
CA ARG A 40 6.17 3.05 -10.56
C ARG A 40 5.84 1.56 -10.48
N LEU A 41 4.97 1.18 -9.56
CA LEU A 41 4.40 -0.17 -9.48
C LEU A 41 2.88 -0.11 -9.67
N SER A 42 2.34 -1.06 -10.44
CA SER A 42 0.90 -1.31 -10.41
C SER A 42 0.53 -1.96 -9.08
N LEU A 43 -0.76 -1.89 -8.71
CA LEU A 43 -1.29 -2.51 -7.49
C LEU A 43 -0.89 -3.98 -7.34
N GLY A 44 -0.98 -4.77 -8.42
CA GLY A 44 -0.57 -6.19 -8.41
C GLY A 44 0.94 -6.40 -8.26
N LYS A 45 1.76 -5.54 -8.87
CA LYS A 45 3.22 -5.59 -8.72
C LYS A 45 3.65 -5.18 -7.31
N ALA A 46 3.01 -4.17 -6.72
CA ALA A 46 3.26 -3.75 -5.34
C ALA A 46 2.87 -4.83 -4.33
N ALA A 47 1.72 -5.50 -4.53
CA ALA A 47 1.33 -6.66 -3.72
C ALA A 47 2.36 -7.80 -3.82
N SER A 48 2.78 -8.14 -5.05
CA SER A 48 3.81 -9.17 -5.28
C SER A 48 5.16 -8.80 -4.68
N PHE A 49 5.52 -7.50 -4.68
CA PHE A 49 6.75 -6.99 -4.05
C PHE A 49 6.80 -7.30 -2.55
N CYS A 50 5.65 -7.31 -1.88
CA CYS A 50 5.52 -7.64 -0.46
C CYS A 50 5.20 -9.11 -0.19
N ALA A 51 5.19 -9.97 -1.22
CA ALA A 51 4.71 -11.36 -1.14
C ALA A 51 3.28 -11.46 -0.57
N MET A 52 2.43 -10.50 -0.93
CA MET A 52 1.01 -10.45 -0.56
C MET A 52 0.15 -10.70 -1.79
N ASP A 53 -1.05 -11.25 -1.59
CA ASP A 53 -2.06 -11.20 -2.64
C ASP A 53 -2.62 -9.76 -2.78
N LYS A 54 -3.29 -9.52 -3.91
CA LYS A 54 -3.80 -8.20 -4.26
C LYS A 54 -4.82 -7.67 -3.24
N VAL A 55 -5.70 -8.53 -2.73
CA VAL A 55 -6.78 -8.14 -1.80
C VAL A 55 -6.19 -7.78 -0.44
N HIS A 56 -5.24 -8.57 0.05
CA HIS A 56 -4.53 -8.26 1.29
C HIS A 56 -3.75 -6.94 1.16
N PHE A 57 -3.03 -6.73 0.06
CA PHE A 57 -2.31 -5.47 -0.14
C PHE A 57 -3.24 -4.25 -0.16
N MET A 58 -4.41 -4.35 -0.82
CA MET A 58 -5.44 -3.30 -0.80
C MET A 58 -5.95 -3.02 0.63
N PHE A 59 -6.16 -4.07 1.43
CA PHE A 59 -6.60 -3.93 2.81
C PHE A 59 -5.56 -3.19 3.67
N GLU A 60 -4.27 -3.51 3.53
CA GLU A 60 -3.20 -2.81 4.24
C GLU A 60 -3.04 -1.36 3.80
N LEU A 61 -3.21 -1.05 2.50
CA LEU A 61 -3.26 0.33 2.02
C LEU A 61 -4.39 1.14 2.69
N GLY A 62 -5.56 0.53 2.86
CA GLY A 62 -6.69 1.14 3.57
C GLY A 62 -6.37 1.50 5.01
N LYS A 63 -5.61 0.68 5.74
CA LYS A 63 -5.16 1.00 7.10
C LYS A 63 -4.21 2.20 7.14
N LEU A 64 -3.39 2.38 6.11
CA LEU A 64 -2.51 3.54 5.97
C LEU A 64 -3.21 4.79 5.40
N GLN A 65 -4.53 4.72 5.14
CA GLN A 65 -5.29 5.80 4.50
C GLN A 65 -4.71 6.20 3.13
N VAL A 66 -4.06 5.26 2.44
CA VAL A 66 -3.56 5.46 1.08
C VAL A 66 -4.70 5.18 0.11
N PRO A 67 -5.09 6.14 -0.75
CA PRO A 67 -6.15 5.93 -1.73
C PRO A 67 -5.77 4.80 -2.69
N VAL A 68 -6.52 3.69 -2.61
CA VAL A 68 -6.35 2.52 -3.49
C VAL A 68 -7.14 2.69 -4.79
N ILE A 69 -8.22 3.46 -4.70
CA ILE A 69 -9.11 3.77 -5.81
C ILE A 69 -8.91 5.26 -6.07
N ASN A 70 -8.27 5.58 -7.19
CA ASN A 70 -8.45 6.89 -7.80
C ASN A 70 -9.84 6.81 -8.45
N LEU A 71 -10.90 7.01 -7.67
CA LEU A 71 -12.16 7.45 -8.27
C LEU A 71 -11.80 8.84 -8.78
N ASP A 72 -11.39 8.94 -10.04
CA ASP A 72 -11.39 10.24 -10.70
C ASP A 72 -12.74 10.86 -10.36
N ASN A 73 -12.74 12.11 -9.90
CA ASN A 73 -13.91 12.77 -9.31
C ASN A 73 -15.18 12.69 -10.20
N ASP A 74 -15.00 12.35 -11.48
CA ASP A 74 -16.05 12.14 -12.47
C ASP A 74 -16.83 10.82 -12.29
N GLN A 75 -16.25 9.77 -11.68
CA GLN A 75 -16.92 8.48 -11.45
C GLN A 75 -17.84 8.49 -10.22
N VAL A 76 -17.51 9.27 -9.19
CA VAL A 76 -18.31 9.39 -7.96
C VAL A 76 -19.65 10.11 -8.26
N ALA A 77 -19.63 11.05 -9.20
CA ALA A 77 -20.82 11.82 -9.58
C ALA A 77 -21.85 11.01 -10.38
N ASP A 78 -21.43 9.93 -11.06
CA ASP A 78 -22.35 9.02 -11.74
C ASP A 78 -22.95 7.99 -10.77
N GLU A 79 -22.18 7.48 -9.79
CA GLU A 79 -22.71 6.55 -8.77
C GLU A 79 -23.74 7.20 -7.82
N MET A 80 -23.66 8.51 -7.56
CA MET A 80 -24.68 9.23 -6.78
C MET A 80 -25.95 9.57 -7.57
N ARG A 81 -25.92 9.50 -8.91
CA ARG A 81 -27.07 9.85 -9.76
C ARG A 81 -28.12 8.72 -9.81
N ASP A 82 -27.68 7.47 -9.73
CA ASP A 82 -28.56 6.29 -9.77
C ASP A 82 -29.43 6.10 -8.51
N VAL A 83 -29.11 6.79 -7.41
CA VAL A 83 -29.84 6.65 -6.13
C VAL A 83 -31.03 7.63 -6.02
N ILE A 84 -31.11 8.65 -6.88
CA ILE A 84 -32.14 9.71 -6.78
C ILE A 84 -33.32 9.48 -7.73
N GLU A 85 -33.19 8.67 -8.78
CA GLU A 85 -34.27 8.45 -9.78
C GLU A 85 -35.23 7.27 -9.47
N THR A 86 -35.06 6.58 -8.34
CA THR A 86 -36.05 5.58 -7.88
C THR A 86 -36.86 6.13 -6.70
N ASN A 87 -37.69 7.14 -6.95
CA ASN A 87 -38.86 7.46 -6.12
C ASN A 87 -39.92 8.23 -6.91
#